data_AF-A0A7Y1UJG6-F1
#
_entry.id   AF-A0A7Y1UJG6-F1
#
_cell.length_a   1.000
_cell.length_b   1.000
_cell.length_c   1.000
_cell.angle_alpha   90.00
_cell.angle_beta   90.00
_cell.angle_gamma   90.00
#
_symmetry.space_group_name_H-M   'P 1'
#
loop_
_entity.id
_entity.type
_entity.pdbx_description
1 polymer ?
#
loop_
_entity_poly.entity_id
_entity_poly.type
_entity_poly.pdbx_seq_one_letter_code
_entity_poly.pdbx_strand_id
1 'polypeptide(L)'
;MIVRSLKNQARKLQKTNPQLFRLAQKTYHELQYCKGVLKSRLMTRQIGGGGKTKIEVPLARIKYGNFGADNQWSLPKDPGFQGIARVKGGDWDLARAELREVEMFRLASAYLEKGEEFGDSDIIGAQKVWAPANKEKYEDELRKYSAIYESIKKDGYKSQEELGGENPLDEMTVRIGRSGEILFENSFHRFVAANLLGVETVPVVVTVRHAKWVQIRNRFHQFAASRVAGRLYGKLLHPDLGDVPHLHECDDRVEKIEPHIAKLEKGPALDIGADLGIFSHMLERAGFEPTAVERDTELAHYIRLLRDIEGKTFDVITGDIMTDEIQDKVTGKRYALVNALNIFHHFVKDEATFKMLVKLLNNLDMEAMVFQAHDTGEEQMAGGFMNPEPDEFVKLILEHSCLNHSEHIGTADLDGRQIYMLRK
;
A
#
# COMPACT_ATOMS: atom_id res chain seq x y z
N MET A 1 31.62 -4.94 -33.44
CA MET A 1 32.44 -3.84 -34.02
C MET A 1 31.83 -2.46 -33.75
N ILE A 2 30.54 -2.25 -34.05
CA ILE A 2 29.81 -0.97 -33.87
C ILE A 2 29.82 -0.44 -32.42
N VAL A 3 29.58 -1.30 -31.42
CA VAL A 3 29.56 -0.90 -30.00
C VAL A 3 30.93 -0.37 -29.51
N ARG A 4 32.04 -0.95 -29.98
CA ARG A 4 33.39 -0.46 -29.64
C ARG A 4 33.65 0.91 -30.27
N SER A 5 33.19 1.14 -31.50
CA SER A 5 33.29 2.43 -32.19
C SER A 5 32.52 3.54 -31.45
N LEU A 6 31.28 3.25 -31.06
CA LEU A 6 30.45 4.20 -30.30
C LEU A 6 31.04 4.53 -28.93
N LYS A 7 31.59 3.54 -28.20
CA LYS A 7 32.28 3.79 -26.93
C LYS A 7 33.52 4.69 -27.09
N ASN A 8 34.27 4.51 -28.17
CA ASN A 8 35.44 5.35 -28.44
C ASN A 8 35.04 6.78 -28.84
N GLN A 9 33.97 6.93 -29.63
CA GLN A 9 33.41 8.24 -29.98
C GLN A 9 32.85 8.97 -28.76
N ALA A 10 32.13 8.26 -27.88
CA ALA A 10 31.62 8.80 -26.62
C ALA A 10 32.75 9.29 -25.69
N ARG A 11 33.81 8.48 -25.53
CA ARG A 11 35.02 8.88 -24.77
C ARG A 11 35.72 10.09 -25.38
N LYS A 12 35.79 10.19 -26.71
CA LYS A 12 36.34 11.35 -27.40
C LYS A 12 35.50 12.59 -27.14
N LEU A 13 34.18 12.48 -27.28
CA LEU A 13 33.22 13.57 -27.02
C LEU A 13 33.28 14.05 -25.56
N GLN A 14 33.36 13.14 -24.60
CA GLN A 14 33.52 13.46 -23.17
C GLN A 14 34.76 14.32 -22.91
N LYS A 15 35.88 14.03 -23.59
CA LYS A 15 37.12 14.79 -23.46
C LYS A 15 37.08 16.12 -24.20
N THR A 16 36.52 16.17 -25.40
CA THR A 16 36.60 17.36 -26.27
C THR A 16 35.46 18.36 -26.04
N ASN A 17 34.29 17.91 -25.60
CA ASN A 17 33.16 18.78 -25.31
C ASN A 17 32.27 18.18 -24.19
N PRO A 18 32.66 18.41 -22.91
CA PRO A 18 31.97 17.83 -21.75
C PRO A 18 30.50 18.27 -21.61
N GLN A 19 30.16 19.50 -22.06
CA GLN A 19 28.79 19.99 -22.04
C GLN A 19 27.92 19.25 -23.06
N LEU A 20 28.40 19.12 -24.30
CA LEU A 20 27.70 18.35 -25.34
C LEU A 20 27.59 16.87 -25.00
N PHE A 21 28.61 16.30 -24.35
CA PHE A 21 28.56 14.93 -23.83
C PHE A 21 27.47 14.76 -22.77
N ARG A 22 27.36 15.67 -21.79
CA ARG A 22 26.29 15.66 -20.78
C ARG A 22 24.91 15.77 -21.43
N LEU A 23 24.73 16.67 -22.39
CA LEU A 23 23.47 16.80 -23.12
C LEU A 23 23.11 15.52 -23.90
N ALA A 24 24.08 14.92 -24.61
CA ALA A 24 23.86 13.67 -25.34
C ALA A 24 23.52 12.49 -24.40
N GLN A 25 24.19 12.42 -23.24
CA GLN A 25 23.91 11.43 -22.22
C GLN A 25 22.50 11.61 -21.64
N LYS A 26 22.11 12.85 -21.34
CA LYS A 26 20.74 13.21 -20.93
C LYS A 26 19.70 12.77 -21.96
N THR A 27 19.84 13.20 -23.22
CA THR A 27 18.89 12.84 -24.29
C THR A 27 18.81 11.33 -24.49
N TYR A 28 19.94 10.61 -24.37
CA TYR A 28 19.94 9.15 -24.41
C TYR A 28 19.12 8.55 -23.25
N HIS A 29 19.33 9.03 -22.03
CA HIS A 29 18.59 8.59 -20.84
C HIS A 29 17.08 8.86 -20.98
N GLU A 30 16.68 10.06 -21.40
CA GLU A 30 15.28 10.40 -21.69
C GLU A 30 14.66 9.50 -22.76
N LEU A 31 15.38 9.26 -23.88
CA LEU A 31 14.91 8.37 -24.94
C LEU A 31 14.74 6.93 -24.45
N GLN A 32 15.65 6.44 -23.61
CA GLN A 32 15.50 5.11 -23.06
C GLN A 32 14.40 5.01 -22.00
N TYR A 33 14.17 6.07 -21.19
CA TYR A 33 13.00 6.16 -20.31
C TYR A 33 11.72 6.08 -21.11
N CYS A 34 11.57 6.95 -22.11
CA CYS A 34 10.42 6.99 -22.99
C CYS A 34 10.22 5.65 -23.70
N LYS A 35 11.29 5.01 -24.18
CA LYS A 35 11.22 3.66 -24.77
C LYS A 35 10.79 2.60 -23.74
N GLY A 36 11.29 2.65 -22.52
CA GLY A 36 10.91 1.75 -21.42
C GLY A 36 9.44 1.92 -21.04
N VAL A 37 9.00 3.16 -20.85
CA VAL A 37 7.59 3.52 -20.57
C VAL A 37 6.68 3.15 -21.73
N LEU A 38 7.07 3.40 -22.98
CA LEU A 38 6.30 3.01 -24.16
C LEU A 38 6.21 1.49 -24.29
N LYS A 39 7.33 0.77 -24.10
CA LYS A 39 7.34 -0.70 -24.12
C LYS A 39 6.51 -1.28 -22.99
N SER A 40 6.60 -0.69 -21.79
CA SER A 40 5.74 -1.00 -20.65
C SER A 40 4.28 -0.78 -21.02
N ARG A 41 3.88 0.41 -21.48
CA ARG A 41 2.52 0.73 -21.94
C ARG A 41 2.01 -0.20 -23.04
N LEU A 42 2.86 -0.59 -23.99
CA LEU A 42 2.52 -1.52 -25.06
C LEU A 42 2.31 -2.95 -24.53
N MET A 43 3.18 -3.42 -23.63
CA MET A 43 3.01 -4.69 -22.92
C MET A 43 1.78 -4.65 -21.99
N THR A 44 1.54 -3.53 -21.30
CA THR A 44 0.35 -3.26 -20.49
C THR A 44 -0.92 -3.39 -21.32
N ARG A 45 -0.95 -2.82 -22.53
CA ARG A 45 -2.09 -2.92 -23.45
C ARG A 45 -2.32 -4.34 -23.97
N GLN A 46 -1.26 -5.14 -24.13
CA GLN A 46 -1.38 -6.53 -24.58
C GLN A 46 -1.74 -7.51 -23.45
N ILE A 47 -1.38 -7.22 -22.20
CA ILE A 47 -1.51 -8.15 -21.06
C ILE A 47 -2.59 -7.68 -20.04
N GLY A 48 -3.18 -6.49 -20.23
CA GLY A 48 -4.29 -6.00 -19.42
C GLY A 48 -3.95 -5.72 -17.95
N GLY A 49 -2.73 -5.24 -17.63
CA GLY A 49 -2.39 -4.93 -16.23
C GLY A 49 -0.98 -4.47 -15.88
N GLY A 50 -0.22 -3.92 -16.83
CA GLY A 50 1.01 -3.21 -16.46
C GLY A 50 0.68 -1.90 -15.74
N GLY A 51 0.75 -1.93 -14.41
CA GLY A 51 0.39 -0.83 -13.52
C GLY A 51 1.24 0.43 -13.69
N LYS A 52 0.86 1.48 -12.95
CA LYS A 52 1.59 2.75 -12.92
C LYS A 52 3.08 2.49 -12.65
N THR A 53 3.95 3.13 -13.43
CA THR A 53 5.40 2.98 -13.26
C THR A 53 5.92 3.80 -12.08
N LYS A 54 5.21 4.87 -11.70
CA LYS A 54 5.43 5.68 -10.50
C LYS A 54 4.26 5.47 -9.55
N ILE A 55 4.55 5.09 -8.30
CA ILE A 55 3.55 4.86 -7.24
C ILE A 55 4.03 5.52 -5.95
N GLU A 56 3.11 5.95 -5.10
CA GLU A 56 3.40 6.40 -3.74
C GLU A 56 3.44 5.20 -2.81
N VAL A 57 4.49 5.05 -2.02
CA VAL A 57 4.67 3.89 -1.14
C VAL A 57 4.98 4.37 0.28
N PRO A 58 4.25 3.88 1.29
CA PRO A 58 4.67 4.05 2.68
C PRO A 58 6.07 3.48 2.87
N LEU A 59 7.01 4.30 3.35
CA LEU A 59 8.43 3.95 3.39
C LEU A 59 8.66 2.66 4.21
N ALA A 60 7.88 2.46 5.27
CA ALA A 60 7.89 1.27 6.11
C ALA A 60 7.52 -0.04 5.37
N ARG A 61 6.88 0.04 4.19
CA ARG A 61 6.57 -1.15 3.36
C ARG A 61 7.71 -1.57 2.45
N ILE A 62 8.73 -0.73 2.27
CA ILE A 62 9.87 -1.03 1.41
C ILE A 62 10.85 -1.93 2.18
N LYS A 63 10.97 -3.18 1.74
CA LYS A 63 11.90 -4.18 2.28
C LYS A 63 13.21 -4.17 1.51
N TYR A 64 14.31 -4.52 2.17
CA TYR A 64 15.60 -4.66 1.48
C TYR A 64 15.73 -6.07 0.89
N GLY A 65 15.82 -6.15 -0.45
CA GLY A 65 16.08 -7.41 -1.16
C GLY A 65 17.57 -7.68 -1.25
N ASN A 66 18.01 -8.89 -0.89
CA ASN A 66 19.37 -9.33 -1.16
C ASN A 66 19.39 -10.00 -2.53
N PHE A 67 19.68 -9.26 -3.61
CA PHE A 67 19.59 -9.78 -4.97
C PHE A 67 20.78 -10.69 -5.36
N GLY A 68 21.03 -11.76 -4.61
CA GLY A 68 21.91 -12.87 -4.99
C GLY A 68 23.42 -12.58 -5.02
N ALA A 69 24.21 -13.65 -4.99
CA ALA A 69 25.65 -13.73 -4.73
C ALA A 69 26.60 -13.05 -5.75
N ASP A 70 26.08 -12.26 -6.69
CA ASP A 70 26.89 -11.40 -7.56
C ASP A 70 27.22 -10.06 -6.87
N ASN A 71 27.46 -10.14 -5.55
CA ASN A 71 27.66 -9.07 -4.56
C ASN A 71 28.91 -8.21 -4.80
N GLN A 72 29.34 -8.05 -6.05
CA GLN A 72 29.87 -6.77 -6.46
C GLN A 72 28.66 -5.86 -6.66
N TRP A 73 28.56 -4.82 -5.83
CA TRP A 73 27.92 -3.56 -6.21
C TRP A 73 28.64 -2.96 -7.44
N SER A 74 28.69 -3.71 -8.55
CA SER A 74 28.79 -3.09 -9.85
C SER A 74 27.38 -2.55 -10.10
N LEU A 75 27.26 -1.22 -10.13
CA LEU A 75 26.29 -0.55 -11.00
C LEU A 75 26.07 -1.48 -12.20
N PRO A 76 24.82 -1.86 -12.54
CA PRO A 76 24.55 -2.79 -13.63
C PRO A 76 25.52 -2.47 -14.77
N LYS A 77 26.37 -3.43 -15.16
CA LYS A 77 27.43 -3.20 -16.18
C LYS A 77 26.86 -2.72 -17.52
N ASP A 78 25.53 -2.68 -17.62
CA ASP A 78 24.73 -1.94 -18.56
C ASP A 78 23.93 -0.83 -17.83
N PRO A 79 24.39 0.43 -17.80
CA PRO A 79 23.62 1.58 -17.28
C PRO A 79 22.46 1.96 -18.23
N GLY A 80 22.23 1.18 -19.29
CA GLY A 80 21.02 1.30 -20.07
C GLY A 80 19.83 0.92 -19.20
N PHE A 81 18.94 1.88 -18.97
CA PHE A 81 17.46 1.89 -18.87
C PHE A 81 16.62 0.64 -19.25
N GLN A 82 17.25 -0.46 -19.59
CA GLN A 82 16.66 -1.70 -20.01
C GLN A 82 15.65 -2.25 -18.99
N GLY A 83 15.72 -1.88 -17.70
CA GLY A 83 14.98 -2.53 -16.60
C GLY A 83 13.60 -1.98 -16.22
N ILE A 84 13.13 -0.83 -16.71
CA ILE A 84 11.89 -0.19 -16.19
C ILE A 84 10.62 -0.98 -16.59
N ALA A 85 9.72 -1.14 -15.63
CA ALA A 85 8.43 -1.82 -15.73
C ALA A 85 8.47 -3.18 -16.48
N ARG A 86 9.49 -3.98 -16.19
CA ARG A 86 9.59 -5.36 -16.68
C ARG A 86 8.72 -6.32 -15.87
N VAL A 87 8.36 -7.43 -16.51
CA VAL A 87 7.79 -8.60 -15.84
C VAL A 87 8.81 -9.73 -15.91
N LYS A 88 9.19 -10.30 -14.76
CA LYS A 88 10.19 -11.39 -14.68
C LYS A 88 9.72 -12.48 -13.71
N GLY A 89 9.79 -13.74 -14.12
CA GLY A 89 9.62 -14.89 -13.21
C GLY A 89 10.92 -15.31 -12.53
N GLY A 90 10.90 -16.46 -11.85
CA GLY A 90 12.04 -17.03 -11.14
C GLY A 90 12.19 -16.51 -9.71
N ASP A 91 13.27 -16.88 -9.04
CA ASP A 91 13.41 -16.74 -7.58
C ASP A 91 14.19 -15.53 -7.10
N TRP A 92 14.22 -14.47 -7.91
CA TRP A 92 14.99 -13.26 -7.61
C TRP A 92 14.44 -12.46 -6.41
N ASP A 93 13.22 -12.74 -5.98
CA ASP A 93 12.49 -12.07 -4.91
C ASP A 93 12.56 -12.80 -3.55
N LEU A 94 13.17 -13.98 -3.49
CA LEU A 94 13.22 -14.81 -2.28
C LEU A 94 14.27 -14.37 -1.27
N ALA A 95 15.40 -13.83 -1.73
CA ALA A 95 16.51 -13.46 -0.86
C ALA A 95 16.28 -12.07 -0.25
N ARG A 96 16.30 -12.01 1.08
CA ARG A 96 15.97 -10.82 1.89
C ARG A 96 17.09 -10.55 2.87
N ALA A 97 17.28 -9.28 3.19
CA ALA A 97 18.09 -8.86 4.32
C ALA A 97 17.30 -7.83 5.13
N GLU A 98 17.51 -7.81 6.43
CA GLU A 98 17.00 -6.72 7.26
C GLU A 98 17.78 -5.45 6.96
N LEU A 99 17.08 -4.31 6.83
CA LEU A 99 17.72 -3.05 6.45
C LEU A 99 18.87 -2.69 7.40
N ARG A 100 18.66 -2.89 8.71
CA ARG A 100 19.66 -2.63 9.75
C ARG A 100 20.89 -3.53 9.63
N GLU A 101 20.76 -4.68 8.96
CA GLU A 101 21.89 -5.58 8.73
C GLU A 101 22.75 -5.14 7.54
N VAL A 102 22.25 -4.26 6.68
CA VAL A 102 22.98 -3.72 5.53
C VAL A 102 24.09 -2.78 6.02
N GLU A 103 25.34 -3.16 5.82
CA GLU A 103 26.52 -2.38 6.27
C GLU A 103 26.51 -0.95 5.74
N MET A 104 26.11 -0.77 4.48
CA MET A 104 25.92 0.53 3.84
C MET A 104 24.88 1.41 4.57
N PHE A 105 23.80 0.82 5.09
CA PHE A 105 22.80 1.56 5.87
C PHE A 105 23.42 2.05 7.16
N ARG A 106 24.08 1.16 7.92
CA ARG A 106 24.68 1.50 9.22
C ARG A 106 25.70 2.63 9.09
N LEU A 107 26.56 2.56 8.07
CA LEU A 107 27.57 3.58 7.81
C LEU A 107 26.93 4.93 7.44
N ALA A 108 25.99 4.94 6.50
CA ALA A 108 25.31 6.17 6.09
C ALA A 108 24.48 6.80 7.23
N SER A 109 23.80 5.98 8.02
CA SER A 109 23.07 6.45 9.22
C SER A 109 24.01 7.03 10.26
N ALA A 110 25.10 6.32 10.59
CA ALA A 110 26.08 6.83 11.55
C ALA A 110 26.68 8.17 11.12
N TYR A 111 26.94 8.34 9.82
CA TYR A 111 27.41 9.61 9.26
C TYR A 111 26.43 10.76 9.45
N LEU A 112 25.18 10.55 9.04
CA LEU A 112 24.14 11.58 9.03
C LEU A 112 23.67 11.95 10.44
N GLU A 113 23.68 11.00 11.37
CA GLU A 113 23.26 11.23 12.76
C GLU A 113 24.36 11.85 13.62
N LYS A 114 25.62 11.43 13.46
CA LYS A 114 26.72 11.84 14.36
C LYS A 114 27.44 13.11 13.92
N GLY A 115 27.31 13.51 12.65
CA GLY A 115 27.90 14.75 12.16
C GLY A 115 29.42 14.88 12.26
N GLU A 116 30.15 13.78 12.55
CA GLU A 116 31.59 13.81 12.85
C GLU A 116 32.45 12.93 11.95
N GLU A 117 33.73 13.32 11.86
CA GLU A 117 34.79 12.77 11.01
C GLU A 117 34.95 11.25 11.20
N PHE A 118 34.70 10.51 10.13
CA PHE A 118 35.04 9.09 10.06
C PHE A 118 36.54 8.88 10.25
N GLY A 119 36.92 8.00 11.17
CA GLY A 119 38.30 7.56 11.29
C GLY A 119 38.72 6.67 10.11
N ASP A 120 40.02 6.47 9.92
CA ASP A 120 40.55 5.67 8.80
C ASP A 120 39.97 4.24 8.74
N SER A 121 39.62 3.65 9.88
CA SER A 121 38.98 2.33 9.97
C SER A 121 37.57 2.29 9.38
N ASP A 122 36.81 3.38 9.51
CA ASP A 122 35.46 3.47 8.94
C ASP A 122 35.54 3.68 7.43
N ILE A 123 36.51 4.47 6.97
CA ILE A 123 36.82 4.67 5.54
C ILE A 123 37.23 3.34 4.91
N ILE A 124 38.04 2.52 5.59
CA ILE A 124 38.43 1.19 5.10
C ILE A 124 37.22 0.23 5.03
N GLY A 125 36.33 0.26 6.03
CA GLY A 125 35.08 -0.50 6.01
C GLY A 125 34.19 -0.08 4.84
N ALA A 126 33.92 1.22 4.71
CA ALA A 126 33.12 1.76 3.62
C ALA A 126 33.76 1.54 2.24
N GLN A 127 35.09 1.54 2.12
CA GLN A 127 35.79 1.22 0.88
C GLN A 127 35.51 -0.21 0.40
N LYS A 128 35.36 -1.16 1.32
CA LYS A 128 34.98 -2.54 0.98
C LYS A 128 33.54 -2.64 0.47
N VAL A 129 32.66 -1.76 0.94
CA VAL A 129 31.22 -1.79 0.64
C VAL A 129 30.86 -0.96 -0.61
N TRP A 130 31.42 0.25 -0.75
CA TRP A 130 31.12 1.19 -1.84
C TRP A 130 32.11 1.10 -3.00
N ALA A 131 33.24 0.41 -2.81
CA ALA A 131 34.36 0.36 -3.75
C ALA A 131 34.75 1.74 -4.35
N PRO A 132 34.76 2.85 -3.58
CA PRO A 132 35.26 4.11 -4.10
C PRO A 132 36.77 3.97 -4.35
N ALA A 133 37.23 4.55 -5.46
CA ALA A 133 38.62 4.38 -5.88
C ALA A 133 39.65 4.99 -4.90
N ASN A 134 39.23 5.94 -4.04
CA ASN A 134 40.05 6.61 -3.04
C ASN A 134 39.18 7.34 -1.99
N LYS A 135 39.83 7.92 -0.96
CA LYS A 135 39.21 8.73 0.11
C LYS A 135 38.42 9.93 -0.41
N GLU A 136 38.94 10.65 -1.39
CA GLU A 136 38.27 11.83 -1.97
C GLU A 136 36.89 11.49 -2.58
N LYS A 137 36.80 10.39 -3.35
CA LYS A 137 35.51 9.93 -3.90
C LYS A 137 34.53 9.47 -2.82
N TYR A 138 35.05 8.92 -1.73
CA TYR A 138 34.22 8.55 -0.58
C TYR A 138 33.63 9.80 0.08
N GLU A 139 34.44 10.83 0.32
CA GLU A 139 33.99 12.13 0.84
C GLU A 139 32.99 12.82 -0.10
N ASP A 140 33.17 12.73 -1.41
CA ASP A 140 32.20 13.22 -2.40
C ASP A 140 30.85 12.51 -2.31
N GLU A 141 30.83 11.18 -2.14
CA GLU A 141 29.59 10.44 -1.93
C GLU A 141 28.92 10.87 -0.62
N LEU A 142 29.67 10.94 0.48
CA LEU A 142 29.14 11.43 1.76
C LEU A 142 28.54 12.83 1.65
N ARG A 143 29.20 13.76 0.94
CA ARG A 143 28.65 15.10 0.66
C ARG A 143 27.29 15.04 -0.04
N LYS A 144 27.06 14.09 -0.95
CA LYS A 144 25.76 13.90 -1.60
C LYS A 144 24.70 13.42 -0.60
N TYR A 145 25.04 12.50 0.30
CA TYR A 145 24.13 12.05 1.35
C TYR A 145 23.73 13.22 2.26
N SER A 146 24.70 14.01 2.74
CA SER A 146 24.42 15.19 3.56
C SER A 146 23.56 16.22 2.85
N ALA A 147 23.87 16.54 1.59
CA ALA A 147 23.10 17.53 0.82
C ALA A 147 21.63 17.09 0.66
N ILE A 148 21.39 15.81 0.39
CA ILE A 148 20.04 15.26 0.22
C ILE A 148 19.32 15.18 1.56
N TYR A 149 20.00 14.76 2.62
CA TYR A 149 19.46 14.74 3.98
C TYR A 149 19.04 16.14 4.43
N GLU A 150 19.92 17.13 4.33
CA GLU A 150 19.60 18.51 4.71
C GLU A 150 18.49 19.10 3.83
N SER A 151 18.45 18.76 2.54
CA SER A 151 17.35 19.18 1.66
C SER A 151 16.01 18.58 2.09
N ILE A 152 15.94 17.28 2.37
CA ILE A 152 14.70 16.62 2.81
C ILE A 152 14.29 17.13 4.19
N LYS A 153 15.26 17.33 5.09
CA LYS A 153 15.02 17.87 6.45
C LYS A 153 14.45 19.28 6.40
N LYS A 154 14.95 20.12 5.50
CA LYS A 154 14.52 21.52 5.36
C LYS A 154 13.21 21.67 4.61
N ASP A 155 13.08 20.99 3.47
CA ASP A 155 12.02 21.25 2.48
C ASP A 155 11.01 20.10 2.35
N GLY A 156 11.14 19.04 3.15
CA GLY A 156 10.42 17.80 2.97
C GLY A 156 10.95 16.96 1.80
N TYR A 157 10.42 15.75 1.65
CA TYR A 157 10.77 14.92 0.50
C TYR A 157 10.14 15.49 -0.77
N LYS A 158 10.97 15.79 -1.77
CA LYS A 158 10.53 16.23 -3.11
C LYS A 158 10.85 15.15 -4.12
N SER A 159 9.88 14.80 -4.96
CA SER A 159 10.09 13.91 -6.10
C SER A 159 11.09 14.51 -7.10
N GLN A 160 11.68 13.67 -7.95
CA GLN A 160 12.57 14.16 -9.00
C GLN A 160 11.88 15.18 -9.92
N GLU A 161 10.58 15.02 -10.15
CA GLU A 161 9.79 15.94 -10.97
C GLU A 161 9.70 17.35 -10.34
N GLU A 162 9.46 17.43 -9.03
CA GLU A 162 9.40 18.70 -8.30
C GLU A 162 10.77 19.37 -8.19
N LEU A 163 11.85 18.59 -8.21
CA LEU A 163 13.23 19.09 -8.26
C LEU A 163 13.64 19.56 -9.67
N GLY A 164 12.78 19.40 -10.68
CA GLY A 164 13.13 19.64 -12.08
C GLY A 164 14.16 18.64 -12.62
N GLY A 165 14.28 17.48 -11.97
CA GLY A 165 15.13 16.37 -12.34
C GLY A 165 14.71 15.76 -13.67
N GLU A 166 15.70 15.56 -14.54
CA GLU A 166 15.47 15.16 -15.93
C GLU A 166 15.48 13.63 -16.10
N ASN A 167 16.00 12.90 -15.11
CA ASN A 167 16.12 11.45 -15.12
C ASN A 167 15.23 10.79 -14.04
N PRO A 168 14.15 10.10 -14.43
CA PRO A 168 13.25 9.42 -13.49
C PRO A 168 13.92 8.31 -12.68
N LEU A 169 15.07 7.78 -13.10
CA LEU A 169 15.84 6.79 -12.33
C LEU A 169 16.64 7.40 -11.18
N ASP A 170 16.69 8.72 -11.09
CA ASP A 170 17.21 9.42 -9.91
C ASP A 170 16.18 9.43 -8.77
N GLU A 171 14.93 8.98 -9.03
CA GLU A 171 13.94 8.69 -7.99
C GLU A 171 14.28 7.38 -7.28
N MET A 172 13.72 7.15 -6.09
CA MET A 172 13.76 5.81 -5.48
C MET A 172 13.16 4.77 -6.42
N THR A 173 13.85 3.64 -6.58
CA THR A 173 13.37 2.55 -7.43
C THR A 173 13.13 1.29 -6.61
N VAL A 174 12.09 0.56 -6.99
CA VAL A 174 11.66 -0.67 -6.30
C VAL A 174 11.30 -1.76 -7.31
N ARG A 175 11.36 -2.99 -6.84
CA ARG A 175 10.79 -4.17 -7.49
C ARG A 175 9.63 -4.72 -6.67
N ILE A 176 8.67 -5.37 -7.31
CA ILE A 176 7.54 -6.02 -6.64
C ILE A 176 7.70 -7.54 -6.73
N GLY A 177 7.85 -8.19 -5.58
CA GLY A 177 8.01 -9.63 -5.43
C GLY A 177 6.76 -10.44 -5.80
N ARG A 178 6.83 -11.77 -5.73
CA ARG A 178 5.75 -12.67 -6.18
C ARG A 178 4.46 -12.52 -5.40
N SER A 179 4.53 -12.05 -4.15
CA SER A 179 3.39 -11.88 -3.25
C SER A 179 3.08 -10.41 -2.98
N GLY A 180 3.64 -9.49 -3.78
CA GLY A 180 3.42 -8.04 -3.63
C GLY A 180 4.48 -7.33 -2.80
N GLU A 181 5.48 -8.03 -2.26
CA GLU A 181 6.50 -7.37 -1.44
C GLU A 181 7.23 -6.28 -2.23
N ILE A 182 7.30 -5.07 -1.66
CA ILE A 182 7.99 -3.94 -2.28
C ILE A 182 9.46 -4.02 -1.86
N LEU A 183 10.33 -4.32 -2.81
CA LEU A 183 11.76 -4.55 -2.60
C LEU A 183 12.55 -3.34 -3.11
N PHE A 184 13.31 -2.69 -2.22
CA PHE A 184 14.22 -1.61 -2.57
C PHE A 184 15.22 -2.06 -3.65
N GLU A 185 15.48 -1.22 -4.66
CA GLU A 185 16.47 -1.49 -5.70
C GLU A 185 17.58 -0.43 -5.77
N ASN A 186 17.23 0.86 -5.82
CA ASN A 186 18.22 1.93 -6.02
C ASN A 186 17.80 3.28 -5.42
N SER A 187 18.75 4.21 -5.42
CA SER A 187 18.71 5.54 -4.79
C SER A 187 18.82 5.47 -3.28
N PHE A 188 19.85 4.73 -2.83
CA PHE A 188 20.08 4.40 -1.43
C PHE A 188 20.24 5.65 -0.55
N HIS A 189 20.86 6.70 -1.07
CA HIS A 189 21.02 7.98 -0.38
C HIS A 189 19.68 8.64 -0.04
N ARG A 190 18.71 8.65 -0.97
CA ARG A 190 17.36 9.18 -0.71
C ARG A 190 16.62 8.30 0.29
N PHE A 191 16.77 6.98 0.16
CA PHE A 191 16.14 6.01 1.05
C PHE A 191 16.62 6.15 2.49
N VAL A 192 17.94 6.21 2.74
CA VAL A 192 18.50 6.43 4.08
C VAL A 192 18.02 7.75 4.65
N ALA A 193 18.14 8.85 3.89
CA ALA A 193 17.75 10.16 4.38
C ALA A 193 16.27 10.22 4.76
N ALA A 194 15.39 9.72 3.88
CA ALA A 194 13.95 9.64 4.15
C ALA A 194 13.65 8.77 5.37
N ASN A 195 14.38 7.65 5.53
CA ASN A 195 14.18 6.74 6.66
C ASN A 195 14.58 7.36 8.00
N LEU A 196 15.75 8.02 8.06
CA LEU A 196 16.22 8.70 9.27
C LEU A 196 15.32 9.87 9.68
N LEU A 197 14.77 10.59 8.70
CA LEU A 197 13.89 11.73 8.93
C LEU A 197 12.43 11.32 9.20
N GLY A 198 12.11 10.03 9.18
CA GLY A 198 10.76 9.54 9.44
C GLY A 198 9.74 9.93 8.38
N VAL A 199 10.16 10.06 7.11
CA VAL A 199 9.25 10.33 6.00
C VAL A 199 8.26 9.18 5.85
N GLU A 200 6.96 9.48 5.91
CA GLU A 200 5.90 8.48 5.91
C GLU A 200 5.74 7.78 4.55
N THR A 201 5.69 8.56 3.46
CA THR A 201 5.45 8.11 2.10
C THR A 201 6.47 8.69 1.14
N VAL A 202 6.85 7.90 0.13
CA VAL A 202 7.78 8.32 -0.92
C VAL A 202 7.29 7.89 -2.31
N PRO A 203 7.46 8.74 -3.34
CA PRO A 203 7.30 8.33 -4.72
C PRO A 203 8.41 7.36 -5.09
N VAL A 204 8.03 6.24 -5.72
CA VAL A 204 8.97 5.26 -6.22
C VAL A 204 8.67 4.87 -7.65
N VAL A 205 9.72 4.50 -8.39
CA VAL A 205 9.61 3.93 -9.73
C VAL A 205 9.69 2.40 -9.64
N VAL A 206 8.63 1.72 -10.09
CA VAL A 206 8.60 0.26 -10.18
C VAL A 206 9.35 -0.20 -11.43
N THR A 207 10.49 -0.84 -11.23
CA THR A 207 11.34 -1.34 -12.31
C THR A 207 10.95 -2.75 -12.72
N VAL A 208 10.75 -3.67 -11.77
CA VAL A 208 10.41 -5.06 -12.08
C VAL A 208 9.23 -5.51 -11.25
N ARG A 209 8.26 -6.15 -11.88
CA ARG A 209 7.21 -6.92 -11.21
C ARG A 209 7.44 -8.40 -11.43
N HIS A 210 7.19 -9.19 -10.40
CA HIS A 210 7.21 -10.63 -10.54
C HIS A 210 6.02 -11.12 -11.39
N ALA A 211 6.23 -12.12 -12.24
CA ALA A 211 5.18 -12.63 -13.14
C ALA A 211 3.92 -13.11 -12.39
N LYS A 212 4.09 -13.80 -11.25
CA LYS A 212 2.97 -14.20 -10.37
C LYS A 212 2.21 -13.01 -9.78
N TRP A 213 2.91 -11.93 -9.43
CA TRP A 213 2.25 -10.72 -8.95
C TRP A 213 1.41 -10.07 -10.04
N VAL A 214 1.93 -9.98 -11.27
CA VAL A 214 1.16 -9.45 -12.41
C VAL A 214 -0.11 -10.28 -12.65
N GLN A 215 -0.08 -11.60 -12.47
CA GLN A 215 -1.29 -12.43 -12.54
C GLN A 215 -2.30 -12.06 -11.46
N ILE A 216 -1.86 -11.82 -10.22
CA ILE A 216 -2.72 -11.35 -9.12
C ILE A 216 -3.34 -10.00 -9.47
N ARG A 217 -2.55 -9.03 -9.95
CA ARG A 217 -3.05 -7.72 -10.40
C ARG A 217 -4.14 -7.85 -11.46
N ASN A 218 -3.90 -8.69 -12.47
CA ASN A 218 -4.84 -8.91 -13.55
C ASN A 218 -6.17 -9.49 -13.05
N ARG A 219 -6.13 -10.36 -12.02
CA ARG A 219 -7.34 -10.89 -11.39
C ARG A 219 -8.15 -9.78 -10.72
N PHE A 220 -7.51 -8.84 -10.00
CA PHE A 220 -8.22 -7.68 -9.43
C PHE A 220 -8.83 -6.77 -10.50
N HIS A 221 -8.14 -6.53 -11.61
CA HIS A 221 -8.69 -5.76 -12.73
C HIS A 221 -9.89 -6.46 -13.38
N GLN A 222 -9.80 -7.77 -13.59
CA GLN A 222 -10.91 -8.57 -14.12
C GLN A 222 -12.09 -8.60 -13.15
N PHE A 223 -11.81 -8.71 -11.86
CA PHE A 223 -12.81 -8.67 -10.81
C PHE A 223 -13.51 -7.31 -10.75
N ALA A 224 -12.77 -6.21 -10.77
CA ALA A 224 -13.36 -4.86 -10.87
C ALA A 224 -14.26 -4.73 -12.11
N ALA A 225 -13.79 -5.22 -13.27
CA ALA A 225 -14.54 -5.19 -14.51
C ALA A 225 -15.83 -6.04 -14.49
N SER A 226 -15.91 -7.09 -13.66
CA SER A 226 -17.12 -7.91 -13.49
C SER A 226 -18.13 -7.32 -12.51
N ARG A 227 -17.74 -6.31 -11.72
CA ARG A 227 -18.61 -5.60 -10.79
C ARG A 227 -19.44 -4.51 -11.48
N VAL A 228 -20.43 -4.00 -10.76
CA VAL A 228 -21.33 -2.94 -11.25
C VAL A 228 -20.50 -1.71 -11.66
N ALA A 229 -20.79 -1.16 -12.83
CA ALA A 229 -20.05 -0.05 -13.44
C ALA A 229 -18.54 -0.30 -13.65
N GLY A 230 -18.08 -1.56 -13.58
CA GLY A 230 -16.67 -1.92 -13.77
C GLY A 230 -15.75 -1.42 -12.65
N ARG A 231 -16.26 -1.29 -11.42
CA ARG A 231 -15.54 -0.74 -10.26
C ARG A 231 -15.75 -1.60 -9.02
N LEU A 232 -14.70 -1.71 -8.20
CA LEU A 232 -14.81 -2.25 -6.85
C LEU A 232 -15.54 -1.26 -5.93
N TYR A 233 -16.08 -1.74 -4.81
CA TYR A 233 -16.68 -0.86 -3.82
C TYR A 233 -15.63 0.05 -3.19
N GLY A 234 -14.59 -0.54 -2.58
CA GLY A 234 -13.49 0.17 -1.93
C GLY A 234 -12.16 0.08 -2.68
N LYS A 235 -11.25 1.00 -2.37
CA LYS A 235 -9.88 0.96 -2.88
C LYS A 235 -9.09 -0.24 -2.34
N LEU A 236 -8.08 -0.66 -3.11
CA LEU A 236 -7.15 -1.71 -2.67
C LEU A 236 -5.97 -1.09 -1.91
N LEU A 237 -5.59 -1.72 -0.78
CA LEU A 237 -4.56 -1.18 0.13
C LEU A 237 -3.14 -1.26 -0.43
N HIS A 238 -2.88 -2.21 -1.32
CA HIS A 238 -1.55 -2.40 -1.87
C HIS A 238 -1.22 -1.24 -2.85
N PRO A 239 -0.12 -0.48 -2.66
CA PRO A 239 0.22 0.69 -3.49
C PRO A 239 0.25 0.41 -4.99
N ASP A 240 0.78 -0.75 -5.36
CA ASP A 240 0.83 -1.12 -6.77
C ASP A 240 -0.58 -1.29 -7.37
N LEU A 241 -1.60 -1.71 -6.59
CA LEU A 241 -2.98 -1.94 -7.04
C LEU A 241 -3.84 -0.65 -7.06
N GLY A 242 -3.28 0.51 -6.74
CA GLY A 242 -4.00 1.80 -6.70
C GLY A 242 -4.49 2.31 -8.07
N ASP A 243 -4.26 1.57 -9.15
CA ASP A 243 -4.84 1.81 -10.48
C ASP A 243 -6.11 0.99 -10.75
N VAL A 244 -6.50 0.08 -9.86
CA VAL A 244 -7.74 -0.70 -10.01
C VAL A 244 -8.95 0.21 -9.74
N PRO A 245 -9.93 0.30 -10.66
CA PRO A 245 -11.09 1.18 -10.50
C PRO A 245 -11.94 0.81 -9.28
N HIS A 246 -12.35 1.82 -8.51
CA HIS A 246 -13.20 1.67 -7.33
C HIS A 246 -14.15 2.86 -7.17
N LEU A 247 -15.15 2.74 -6.29
CA LEU A 247 -16.18 3.75 -6.03
C LEU A 247 -15.84 4.64 -4.83
N HIS A 248 -15.38 4.03 -3.74
CA HIS A 248 -15.13 4.70 -2.47
C HIS A 248 -13.64 4.61 -2.11
N GLU A 249 -13.04 5.74 -1.75
CA GLU A 249 -11.67 5.79 -1.21
C GLU A 249 -11.59 5.12 0.18
N CYS A 250 -12.69 5.15 0.94
CA CYS A 250 -12.81 4.63 2.31
C CYS A 250 -11.91 5.30 3.37
N ASP A 251 -10.89 6.07 2.99
CA ASP A 251 -10.04 6.84 3.90
C ASP A 251 -10.87 7.79 4.77
N ASP A 252 -11.85 8.45 4.18
CA ASP A 252 -12.74 9.39 4.87
C ASP A 252 -13.48 8.75 6.05
N ARG A 253 -13.88 7.47 5.88
CA ARG A 253 -14.51 6.68 6.95
C ARG A 253 -13.49 6.24 7.97
N VAL A 254 -12.32 5.77 7.53
CA VAL A 254 -11.23 5.35 8.42
C VAL A 254 -10.81 6.52 9.33
N GLU A 255 -10.60 7.71 8.78
CA GLU A 255 -10.22 8.93 9.52
C GLU A 255 -11.26 9.32 10.58
N LYS A 256 -12.55 9.09 10.30
CA LYS A 256 -13.64 9.36 11.26
C LYS A 256 -13.76 8.28 12.33
N ILE A 257 -13.46 7.02 12.00
CA ILE A 257 -13.63 5.87 12.91
C ILE A 257 -12.41 5.68 13.82
N GLU A 258 -11.20 5.78 13.27
CA GLU A 258 -9.93 5.43 13.94
C GLU A 258 -9.72 6.16 15.28
N PRO A 259 -9.99 7.48 15.42
CA PRO A 259 -9.85 8.19 16.68
C PRO A 259 -10.78 7.69 17.80
N HIS A 260 -11.95 7.14 17.45
CA HIS A 260 -12.93 6.66 18.43
C HIS A 260 -12.60 5.24 18.89
N ILE A 261 -12.16 4.36 17.98
CA ILE A 261 -11.75 2.99 18.32
C ILE A 261 -10.38 2.93 19.00
N ALA A 262 -9.53 3.94 18.80
CA ALA A 262 -8.24 4.07 19.49
C ALA A 262 -8.41 4.12 21.02
N LYS A 263 -9.55 4.62 21.50
CA LYS A 263 -9.90 4.77 22.92
C LYS A 263 -10.48 3.50 23.56
N LEU A 264 -10.79 2.48 22.77
CA LEU A 264 -11.37 1.23 23.26
C LEU A 264 -10.29 0.26 23.71
N GLU A 265 -10.65 -0.58 24.68
CA GLU A 265 -9.88 -1.78 25.00
C GLU A 265 -9.82 -2.69 23.77
N LYS A 266 -8.65 -3.27 23.51
CA LYS A 266 -8.42 -4.12 22.34
C LYS A 266 -8.86 -5.55 22.65
N GLY A 267 -9.28 -6.26 21.61
CA GLY A 267 -9.73 -7.63 21.73
C GLY A 267 -10.42 -8.11 20.45
N PRO A 268 -11.25 -9.17 20.55
CA PRO A 268 -12.01 -9.68 19.43
C PRO A 268 -12.87 -8.60 18.79
N ALA A 269 -12.83 -8.51 17.47
CA ALA A 269 -13.71 -7.64 16.69
C ALA A 269 -14.48 -8.42 15.62
N LEU A 270 -15.67 -7.96 15.26
CA LEU A 270 -16.49 -8.53 14.19
C LEU A 270 -16.68 -7.49 13.09
N ASP A 271 -16.39 -7.83 11.85
CA ASP A 271 -16.61 -6.95 10.69
C ASP A 271 -17.68 -7.59 9.78
N ILE A 272 -18.90 -7.04 9.82
CA ILE A 272 -20.08 -7.60 9.14
C ILE A 272 -20.21 -6.95 7.76
N GLY A 273 -20.19 -7.75 6.69
CA GLY A 273 -20.24 -7.25 5.32
C GLY A 273 -18.88 -6.66 4.91
N ALA A 274 -17.82 -7.44 5.12
CA ALA A 274 -16.45 -6.95 5.05
C ALA A 274 -15.98 -6.55 3.64
N ASP A 275 -16.67 -6.94 2.56
CA ASP A 275 -16.33 -6.64 1.17
C ASP A 275 -14.90 -7.06 0.79
N LEU A 276 -13.95 -6.12 0.59
CA LEU A 276 -12.52 -6.39 0.34
C LEU A 276 -11.67 -6.33 1.61
N GLY A 277 -12.31 -6.20 2.78
CA GLY A 277 -11.71 -6.27 4.10
C GLY A 277 -10.94 -5.03 4.53
N ILE A 278 -11.20 -3.85 3.94
CA ILE A 278 -10.48 -2.60 4.27
C ILE A 278 -10.57 -2.32 5.78
N PHE A 279 -11.78 -2.43 6.35
CA PHE A 279 -12.00 -2.18 7.78
C PHE A 279 -11.41 -3.30 8.64
N SER A 280 -11.46 -4.56 8.22
CA SER A 280 -10.72 -5.64 8.88
C SER A 280 -9.21 -5.38 8.96
N HIS A 281 -8.59 -4.86 7.90
CA HIS A 281 -7.17 -4.46 7.91
C HIS A 281 -6.91 -3.29 8.86
N MET A 282 -7.80 -2.29 8.87
CA MET A 282 -7.74 -1.14 9.79
C MET A 282 -7.85 -1.60 11.24
N LEU A 283 -8.79 -2.49 11.55
CA LEU A 283 -9.02 -3.04 12.89
C LEU A 283 -7.79 -3.82 13.40
N GLU A 284 -7.21 -4.71 12.59
CA GLU A 284 -5.99 -5.43 12.98
C GLU A 284 -4.81 -4.47 13.15
N ARG A 285 -4.69 -3.44 12.31
CA ARG A 285 -3.67 -2.38 12.48
C ARG A 285 -3.86 -1.61 13.79
N ALA A 286 -5.10 -1.36 14.20
CA ALA A 286 -5.45 -0.70 15.45
C ALA A 286 -5.33 -1.62 16.68
N GLY A 287 -4.88 -2.87 16.50
CA GLY A 287 -4.61 -3.83 17.58
C GLY A 287 -5.78 -4.74 17.96
N PHE A 288 -6.88 -4.75 17.19
CA PHE A 288 -7.97 -5.70 17.39
C PHE A 288 -7.67 -7.06 16.75
N GLU A 289 -8.50 -8.04 17.06
CA GLU A 289 -8.49 -9.39 16.45
C GLU A 289 -9.75 -9.57 15.60
N PRO A 290 -9.79 -9.07 14.35
CA PRO A 290 -11.02 -9.07 13.57
C PRO A 290 -11.39 -10.46 13.05
N THR A 291 -12.69 -10.71 13.00
CA THR A 291 -13.31 -11.74 12.18
C THR A 291 -14.15 -11.06 11.12
N ALA A 292 -13.74 -11.16 9.86
CA ALA A 292 -14.50 -10.67 8.71
C ALA A 292 -15.60 -11.67 8.32
N VAL A 293 -16.82 -11.19 8.10
CA VAL A 293 -17.93 -12.00 7.56
C VAL A 293 -18.34 -11.45 6.21
N GLU A 294 -18.30 -12.30 5.19
CA GLU A 294 -18.69 -11.95 3.82
C GLU A 294 -19.47 -13.09 3.16
N ARG A 295 -20.63 -12.75 2.58
CA ARG A 295 -21.53 -13.73 1.94
C ARG A 295 -21.08 -14.11 0.54
N ASP A 296 -20.50 -13.18 -0.20
CA ASP A 296 -20.02 -13.41 -1.56
C ASP A 296 -18.72 -14.22 -1.49
N THR A 297 -18.78 -15.46 -1.97
CA THR A 297 -17.64 -16.39 -1.94
C THR A 297 -16.43 -15.87 -2.71
N GLU A 298 -16.64 -15.08 -3.77
CA GLU A 298 -15.57 -14.49 -4.56
C GLU A 298 -14.93 -13.31 -3.82
N LEU A 299 -15.73 -12.42 -3.20
CA LEU A 299 -15.20 -11.37 -2.33
C LEU A 299 -14.40 -11.98 -1.17
N ALA A 300 -14.96 -12.98 -0.48
CA ALA A 300 -14.25 -13.64 0.62
C ALA A 300 -12.93 -14.32 0.18
N HIS A 301 -12.81 -14.76 -1.08
CA HIS A 301 -11.54 -15.20 -1.64
C HIS A 301 -10.54 -14.04 -1.75
N TYR A 302 -10.97 -12.89 -2.28
CA TYR A 302 -10.13 -11.70 -2.40
C TYR A 302 -9.76 -11.07 -1.06
N ILE A 303 -10.63 -11.11 -0.04
CA ILE A 303 -10.27 -10.69 1.33
C ILE A 303 -9.07 -11.49 1.82
N ARG A 304 -9.11 -12.83 1.72
CA ARG A 304 -8.00 -13.70 2.16
C ARG A 304 -6.72 -13.42 1.37
N LEU A 305 -6.84 -13.22 0.06
CA LEU A 305 -5.69 -12.88 -0.77
C LEU A 305 -5.07 -11.53 -0.36
N LEU A 306 -5.88 -10.49 -0.16
CA LEU A 306 -5.39 -9.18 0.29
C LEU A 306 -4.79 -9.25 1.68
N ARG A 307 -5.44 -9.96 2.61
CA ARG A 307 -4.92 -10.21 3.96
C ARG A 307 -3.51 -10.80 3.88
N ASP A 308 -3.32 -11.85 3.08
CA ASP A 308 -2.03 -12.52 2.95
C ASP A 308 -0.97 -11.61 2.29
N ILE A 309 -1.34 -10.83 1.27
CA ILE A 309 -0.48 -9.83 0.60
C ILE A 309 -0.03 -8.74 1.59
N GLU A 310 -0.94 -8.29 2.44
CA GLU A 310 -0.71 -7.23 3.44
C GLU A 310 -0.09 -7.78 4.74
N GLY A 311 0.20 -9.09 4.82
CA GLY A 311 0.82 -9.73 5.98
C GLY A 311 -0.06 -9.70 7.22
N LYS A 312 -1.38 -9.74 7.04
CA LYS A 312 -2.41 -9.75 8.08
C LYS A 312 -2.82 -11.17 8.45
N THR A 313 -3.48 -11.32 9.58
CA THR A 313 -3.80 -12.63 10.16
C THR A 313 -5.25 -12.80 10.58
N PHE A 314 -6.08 -11.77 10.41
CA PHE A 314 -7.50 -11.83 10.75
C PHE A 314 -8.27 -12.97 10.05
N ASP A 315 -9.34 -13.43 10.71
CA ASP A 315 -10.16 -14.53 10.23
C ASP A 315 -11.19 -14.08 9.19
N VAL A 316 -11.55 -14.98 8.27
CA VAL A 316 -12.56 -14.72 7.24
C VAL A 316 -13.57 -15.86 7.20
N ILE A 317 -14.79 -15.57 7.66
CA ILE A 317 -15.95 -16.45 7.56
C ILE A 317 -16.67 -16.14 6.26
N THR A 318 -16.83 -17.16 5.41
CA THR A 318 -17.65 -17.06 4.20
C THR A 318 -19.04 -17.57 4.50
N GLY A 319 -20.05 -16.73 4.31
CA GLY A 319 -21.45 -17.09 4.49
C GLY A 319 -22.33 -15.89 4.81
N ASP A 320 -23.64 -16.10 4.74
CA ASP A 320 -24.62 -15.06 5.05
C ASP A 320 -24.86 -14.98 6.57
N ILE A 321 -24.54 -13.82 7.16
CA ILE A 321 -24.74 -13.49 8.58
C ILE A 321 -26.19 -13.67 9.04
N MET A 322 -27.15 -13.72 8.12
CA MET A 322 -28.57 -13.93 8.40
C MET A 322 -28.95 -15.41 8.54
N THR A 323 -28.02 -16.34 8.36
CA THR A 323 -28.25 -17.78 8.55
C THR A 323 -27.86 -18.22 9.95
N ASP A 324 -28.61 -19.18 10.52
CA ASP A 324 -28.31 -19.73 11.85
C ASP A 324 -26.88 -20.28 11.94
N GLU A 325 -26.40 -20.96 10.88
CA GLU A 325 -25.04 -21.50 10.82
C GLU A 325 -23.96 -20.42 11.04
N ILE A 326 -24.14 -19.23 10.45
CA ILE A 326 -23.16 -18.16 10.57
C ILE A 326 -23.36 -17.40 11.88
N GLN A 327 -24.60 -17.17 12.32
CA GLN A 327 -24.88 -16.55 13.63
C GLN A 327 -24.30 -17.38 14.77
N ASP A 328 -24.41 -18.70 14.73
CA ASP A 328 -23.85 -19.60 15.75
C ASP A 328 -22.32 -19.54 15.81
N LYS A 329 -21.64 -19.19 14.70
CA LYS A 329 -20.18 -19.02 14.65
C LYS A 329 -19.69 -17.70 15.22
N VAL A 330 -20.53 -16.66 15.18
CA VAL A 330 -20.15 -15.31 15.63
C VAL A 330 -20.75 -14.94 16.98
N THR A 331 -21.82 -15.59 17.42
CA THR A 331 -22.42 -15.39 18.75
C THR A 331 -21.76 -16.28 19.80
N GLY A 332 -22.09 -16.08 21.08
CA GLY A 332 -21.53 -16.86 22.20
C GLY A 332 -20.11 -16.48 22.62
N LYS A 333 -19.57 -15.39 22.08
CA LYS A 333 -18.32 -14.76 22.52
C LYS A 333 -18.49 -13.25 22.65
N ARG A 334 -17.64 -12.64 23.46
CA ARG A 334 -17.62 -11.20 23.73
C ARG A 334 -16.72 -10.48 22.73
N TYR A 335 -17.23 -9.42 22.12
CA TYR A 335 -16.49 -8.55 21.22
C TYR A 335 -16.14 -7.22 21.89
N ALA A 336 -14.90 -6.78 21.72
CA ALA A 336 -14.52 -5.40 22.04
C ALA A 336 -15.18 -4.41 21.07
N LEU A 337 -15.39 -4.83 19.82
CA LEU A 337 -15.97 -3.98 18.78
C LEU A 337 -16.71 -4.79 17.71
N VAL A 338 -17.91 -4.35 17.34
CA VAL A 338 -18.60 -4.79 16.11
C VAL A 338 -18.60 -3.65 15.09
N ASN A 339 -18.20 -3.92 13.86
CA ASN A 339 -18.24 -3.00 12.74
C ASN A 339 -19.36 -3.42 11.78
N ALA A 340 -20.31 -2.53 11.55
CA ALA A 340 -21.47 -2.75 10.69
C ALA A 340 -21.71 -1.51 9.82
N LEU A 341 -20.91 -1.37 8.76
CA LEU A 341 -20.95 -0.19 7.90
C LEU A 341 -21.87 -0.44 6.70
N ASN A 342 -22.95 0.33 6.60
CA ASN A 342 -23.87 0.30 5.46
C ASN A 342 -24.33 -1.13 5.08
N ILE A 343 -24.61 -1.97 6.08
CA ILE A 343 -24.96 -3.39 5.87
C ILE A 343 -26.36 -3.74 6.37
N PHE A 344 -26.81 -3.16 7.50
CA PHE A 344 -28.09 -3.53 8.11
C PHE A 344 -29.33 -3.11 7.30
N HIS A 345 -29.20 -2.16 6.39
CA HIS A 345 -30.32 -1.79 5.51
C HIS A 345 -30.72 -2.92 4.55
N HIS A 346 -29.83 -3.87 4.27
CA HIS A 346 -30.18 -5.09 3.54
C HIS A 346 -31.11 -6.03 4.33
N PHE A 347 -31.16 -5.85 5.66
CA PHE A 347 -31.83 -6.76 6.60
C PHE A 347 -33.16 -6.24 7.11
N VAL A 348 -33.56 -5.03 6.71
CA VAL A 348 -34.83 -4.41 7.12
C VAL A 348 -35.81 -4.30 5.95
N LYS A 349 -35.46 -4.90 4.79
CA LYS A 349 -36.28 -4.84 3.57
C LYS A 349 -37.47 -5.78 3.60
N ASP A 350 -37.41 -6.85 4.39
CA ASP A 350 -38.52 -7.77 4.61
C ASP A 350 -38.61 -8.19 6.08
N GLU A 351 -39.80 -8.63 6.50
CA GLU A 351 -40.06 -8.96 7.91
C GLU A 351 -39.23 -10.16 8.41
N ALA A 352 -38.91 -11.10 7.53
CA ALA A 352 -38.16 -12.30 7.92
C ALA A 352 -36.69 -11.97 8.19
N THR A 353 -36.04 -11.24 7.28
CA THR A 353 -34.66 -10.76 7.51
C THR A 353 -34.61 -9.80 8.69
N PHE A 354 -35.64 -8.97 8.91
CA PHE A 354 -35.70 -8.10 10.08
C PHE A 354 -35.70 -8.89 11.39
N LYS A 355 -36.49 -9.97 11.48
CA LYS A 355 -36.49 -10.86 12.66
C LYS A 355 -35.12 -11.50 12.89
N MET A 356 -34.40 -11.85 11.83
CA MET A 356 -33.05 -12.41 11.93
C MET A 356 -32.02 -11.36 12.38
N LEU A 357 -32.17 -10.09 11.98
CA LEU A 357 -31.36 -8.98 12.50
C LEU A 357 -31.61 -8.78 14.00
N VAL A 358 -32.88 -8.74 14.43
CA VAL A 358 -33.24 -8.63 15.85
C VAL A 358 -32.66 -9.80 16.64
N LYS A 359 -32.74 -11.03 16.14
CA LYS A 359 -32.11 -12.20 16.76
C LYS A 359 -30.60 -12.03 16.88
N LEU A 360 -29.92 -11.58 15.82
CA LEU A 360 -28.48 -11.34 15.82
C LEU A 360 -28.09 -10.30 16.89
N LEU A 361 -28.73 -9.13 16.88
CA LEU A 361 -28.43 -8.04 17.80
C LEU A 361 -28.61 -8.44 19.26
N ASN A 362 -29.66 -9.21 19.58
CA ASN A 362 -29.92 -9.68 20.94
C ASN A 362 -28.88 -10.70 21.45
N ASN A 363 -28.22 -11.41 20.53
CA ASN A 363 -27.28 -12.49 20.85
C ASN A 363 -25.80 -12.07 20.74
N LEU A 364 -25.51 -10.89 20.19
CA LEU A 364 -24.16 -10.34 20.16
C LEU A 364 -23.83 -9.69 21.52
N ASP A 365 -22.81 -10.23 22.21
CA ASP A 365 -22.20 -9.58 23.37
C ASP A 365 -21.05 -8.68 22.89
N MET A 366 -21.21 -7.36 23.01
CA MET A 366 -20.24 -6.38 22.53
C MET A 366 -20.14 -5.16 23.44
N GLU A 367 -18.94 -4.56 23.49
CA GLU A 367 -18.69 -3.33 24.23
C GLU A 367 -19.01 -2.06 23.42
N ALA A 368 -18.75 -2.12 22.12
CA ALA A 368 -19.01 -1.03 21.21
C ALA A 368 -19.42 -1.54 19.82
N MET A 369 -20.14 -0.71 19.08
CA MET A 369 -20.43 -0.89 17.67
C MET A 369 -20.12 0.38 16.90
N VAL A 370 -19.45 0.25 15.76
CA VAL A 370 -19.44 1.28 14.71
C VAL A 370 -20.54 0.93 13.72
N PHE A 371 -21.48 1.84 13.52
CA PHE A 371 -22.62 1.68 12.64
C PHE A 371 -22.65 2.81 11.60
N GLN A 372 -22.82 2.47 10.32
CA GLN A 372 -23.14 3.47 9.29
C GLN A 372 -24.53 3.18 8.73
N ALA A 373 -25.40 4.19 8.82
CA ALA A 373 -26.75 4.12 8.29
C ALA A 373 -26.75 4.18 6.75
N HIS A 374 -27.81 3.64 6.15
CA HIS A 374 -28.08 3.82 4.72
C HIS A 374 -28.66 5.22 4.43
N ASP A 375 -28.77 5.54 3.15
CA ASP A 375 -29.51 6.70 2.68
C ASP A 375 -30.96 6.28 2.40
N THR A 376 -31.92 6.93 3.07
CA THR A 376 -33.36 6.61 2.98
C THR A 376 -33.95 6.91 1.59
N GLY A 377 -33.26 7.74 0.80
CA GLY A 377 -33.63 8.08 -0.58
C GLY A 377 -33.20 7.07 -1.64
N GLU A 378 -32.44 6.03 -1.29
CA GLU A 378 -31.97 5.06 -2.29
C GLU A 378 -33.12 4.23 -2.86
N GLU A 379 -33.13 4.05 -4.18
CA GLU A 379 -34.15 3.26 -4.89
C GLU A 379 -34.30 1.84 -4.31
N GLN A 380 -33.20 1.25 -3.86
CA GLN A 380 -33.18 -0.08 -3.26
C GLN A 380 -33.92 -0.19 -1.91
N MET A 381 -34.33 0.94 -1.31
CA MET A 381 -35.15 1.00 -0.10
C MET A 381 -36.64 1.17 -0.41
N ALA A 382 -37.01 1.43 -1.67
CA ALA A 382 -38.40 1.59 -2.07
C ALA A 382 -39.19 0.29 -1.81
N GLY A 383 -40.26 0.39 -1.01
CA GLY A 383 -41.11 -0.75 -0.66
C GLY A 383 -40.50 -1.72 0.36
N GLY A 384 -39.39 -1.35 1.03
CA GLY A 384 -38.85 -2.13 2.14
C GLY A 384 -39.80 -2.17 3.34
N PHE A 385 -39.76 -3.27 4.09
CA PHE A 385 -40.53 -3.45 5.33
C PHE A 385 -40.31 -2.31 6.32
N MET A 386 -39.06 -1.83 6.44
CA MET A 386 -38.73 -0.59 7.11
C MET A 386 -37.77 0.25 6.27
N ASN A 387 -37.84 1.57 6.45
CA ASN A 387 -36.86 2.52 5.91
C ASN A 387 -36.61 3.61 6.96
N PRO A 388 -35.99 3.26 8.11
CA PRO A 388 -35.83 4.19 9.22
C PRO A 388 -34.82 5.28 8.85
N GLU A 389 -35.07 6.50 9.34
CA GLU A 389 -34.06 7.55 9.32
C GLU A 389 -32.84 7.16 10.19
N PRO A 390 -31.64 7.72 9.97
CA PRO A 390 -30.42 7.29 10.65
C PRO A 390 -30.55 7.19 12.19
N ASP A 391 -31.12 8.21 12.84
CA ASP A 391 -31.31 8.21 14.30
C ASP A 391 -32.39 7.21 14.76
N GLU A 392 -33.39 6.92 13.93
CA GLU A 392 -34.39 5.88 14.21
C GLU A 392 -33.76 4.50 14.14
N PHE A 393 -32.85 4.28 13.18
CA PHE A 393 -32.12 3.02 13.07
C PHE A 393 -31.18 2.82 14.26
N VAL A 394 -30.50 3.87 14.72
CA VAL A 394 -29.70 3.81 15.96
C VAL A 394 -30.57 3.39 17.16
N LYS A 395 -31.76 3.99 17.33
CA LYS A 395 -32.68 3.60 18.43
C LYS A 395 -33.06 2.14 18.35
N LEU A 396 -33.37 1.64 17.16
CA LEU A 396 -33.70 0.23 16.95
C LEU A 396 -32.55 -0.71 17.33
N ILE A 397 -31.31 -0.34 17.03
CA ILE A 397 -30.14 -1.12 17.45
C ILE A 397 -30.00 -1.12 18.98
N LEU A 398 -30.18 0.04 19.63
CA LEU A 398 -30.12 0.15 21.09
C LEU A 398 -31.24 -0.65 21.79
N GLU A 399 -32.45 -0.69 21.20
CA GLU A 399 -33.58 -1.45 21.73
C GLU A 399 -33.40 -2.98 21.66
N HIS A 400 -32.56 -3.46 20.75
CA HIS A 400 -32.38 -4.88 20.46
C HIS A 400 -30.96 -5.39 20.68
N SER A 401 -30.11 -4.66 21.40
CA SER A 401 -28.74 -5.07 21.70
C SER A 401 -28.38 -4.80 23.16
N CYS A 402 -27.14 -5.12 23.55
CA CYS A 402 -26.60 -4.80 24.87
C CYS A 402 -26.09 -3.36 25.01
N LEU A 403 -26.20 -2.53 23.97
CA LEU A 403 -25.71 -1.15 23.92
C LEU A 403 -26.78 -0.18 24.43
N ASN A 404 -26.39 0.92 25.08
CA ASN A 404 -27.35 1.89 25.66
C ASN A 404 -26.97 3.36 25.42
N HIS A 405 -25.85 3.62 24.72
CA HIS A 405 -25.40 4.95 24.36
C HIS A 405 -25.05 5.03 22.87
N SER A 406 -25.24 6.20 22.27
CA SER A 406 -24.86 6.48 20.88
C SER A 406 -24.27 7.87 20.73
N GLU A 407 -23.23 7.98 19.91
CA GLU A 407 -22.55 9.22 19.51
C GLU A 407 -22.49 9.26 17.98
N HIS A 408 -22.91 10.37 17.35
CA HIS A 408 -22.61 10.63 15.94
C HIS A 408 -21.14 11.03 15.83
N ILE A 409 -20.35 10.25 15.09
CA ILE A 409 -18.89 10.43 15.00
C ILE A 409 -18.43 11.02 13.65
N GLY A 410 -19.36 11.14 12.70
CA GLY A 410 -19.10 11.85 11.45
C GLY A 410 -20.00 11.42 10.30
N THR A 411 -19.72 11.99 9.14
CA THR A 411 -20.48 11.76 7.91
C THR A 411 -19.51 11.42 6.80
N ALA A 412 -19.77 10.35 6.04
CA ALA A 412 -18.94 9.98 4.90
C ALA A 412 -18.99 11.06 3.81
N ASP A 413 -17.84 11.43 3.27
CA ASP A 413 -17.71 12.66 2.47
C ASP A 413 -18.35 12.51 1.09
N LEU A 414 -18.28 11.31 0.52
CA LEU A 414 -18.74 11.05 -0.85
C LEU A 414 -20.26 10.82 -0.95
N ASP A 415 -20.86 10.18 0.05
CA ASP A 415 -22.26 9.75 0.00
C ASP A 415 -23.13 10.29 1.15
N GLY A 416 -22.58 11.11 2.04
CA GLY A 416 -23.34 11.78 3.09
C GLY A 416 -23.87 10.85 4.18
N ARG A 417 -23.48 9.58 4.19
CA ARG A 417 -23.99 8.60 5.16
C ARG A 417 -23.44 8.87 6.56
N GLN A 418 -24.34 8.93 7.54
CA GLN A 418 -24.01 9.18 8.93
C GLN A 418 -23.37 7.94 9.58
N ILE A 419 -22.32 8.17 10.37
CA ILE A 419 -21.55 7.15 11.08
C ILE A 419 -21.71 7.40 12.58
N TYR A 420 -22.01 6.35 13.32
CA TYR A 420 -22.26 6.37 14.75
C TYR A 420 -21.35 5.40 15.48
N MET A 421 -20.97 5.77 16.70
CA MET A 421 -20.38 4.90 17.70
C MET A 421 -21.43 4.61 18.77
N LEU A 422 -21.79 3.34 18.93
CA LEU A 422 -22.72 2.88 19.95
C LEU A 422 -21.93 2.15 21.04
N ARG A 423 -22.30 2.32 22.31
CA ARG A 423 -21.56 1.78 23.46
C ARG A 423 -22.50 1.23 24.54
N LYS A 424 -21.97 0.30 25.31
CA LYS A 424 -22.59 -0.25 26.52
C LYS A 424 -22.53 0.70 27.70
#